data_AF-A0A2S8SD24-F1
#
_entry.id   AF-A0A2S8SD24-F1
#
_cell.length_a   1.000
_cell.length_b   1.000
_cell.length_c   1.000
_cell.angle_alpha   90.00
_cell.angle_beta   90.00
_cell.angle_gamma   90.00
#
_symmetry.space_group_name_H-M   'P 1'
#
loop_
_entity.id
_entity.type
_entity.pdbx_description
1 polymer ?
#
loop_
_entity_poly.entity_id
_entity_poly.type
_entity_poly.pdbx_seq_one_letter_code
_entity_poly.pdbx_strand_id
1 'polypeptide(L)'
;MTDTKKITAAEHHLLVAFAHCENTPLNGAPMQAQQPSDLSTWVWLDDRKVGDMTTAQKKGVLASLVKKGFVTVTPDSEGDLIGWTDSGFALLKTILGQPLPALTVQKGAQEPVKGKPAKAAGAAPKTSRKPGADVILFLPADAQKEPRPGTKRAAIIDMLRKPAGTTVEEIAAATGWSRAVASSALYVDVKGSGWGVERREGRLHLLPEGVK
;
A
#
# COMPACT_ATOMS: atom_id res chain seq x y z
N MET A 1 6.60 30.69 11.48
CA MET A 1 7.64 29.87 12.16
C MET A 1 7.18 28.42 12.09
N THR A 2 7.67 27.67 11.12
CA THR A 2 7.34 26.24 10.95
C THR A 2 8.06 25.45 12.03
N ASP A 3 7.29 25.00 13.02
CA ASP A 3 7.77 24.13 14.09
C ASP A 3 8.31 22.85 13.44
N THR A 4 9.64 22.76 13.31
CA THR A 4 10.29 21.65 12.61
C THR A 4 10.27 20.47 13.58
N LYS A 5 9.18 19.70 13.56
CA LYS A 5 9.00 18.52 14.40
C LYS A 5 10.22 17.60 14.23
N LYS A 6 11.01 17.46 15.30
CA LYS A 6 12.20 16.60 15.31
C LYS A 6 11.83 15.17 14.94
N ILE A 7 12.62 14.57 14.04
CA ILE A 7 12.55 13.16 13.69
C ILE A 7 13.66 12.36 14.35
N THR A 8 13.36 11.11 14.66
CA THR A 8 14.34 10.12 15.15
C THR A 8 15.15 9.54 13.99
N ALA A 9 16.26 8.86 14.30
CA ALA A 9 17.05 8.17 13.29
C ALA A 9 16.22 7.14 12.51
N ALA A 10 15.39 6.35 13.20
CA ALA A 10 14.55 5.34 12.56
C ALA A 10 13.49 5.95 11.63
N GLU A 11 12.91 7.09 12.01
CA GLU A 11 11.98 7.85 11.16
C GLU A 11 12.66 8.41 9.91
N HIS A 12 13.88 8.96 10.05
CA HIS A 12 14.68 9.42 8.92
C HIS A 12 14.91 8.26 7.93
N HIS A 13 15.43 7.14 8.41
CA HIS A 13 15.68 5.96 7.59
C HIS A 13 14.43 5.47 6.86
N LEU A 14 13.30 5.39 7.55
CA LEU A 14 12.06 4.89 6.95
C LEU A 14 11.51 5.86 5.89
N LEU A 15 11.56 7.17 6.13
CA LEU A 15 11.15 8.19 5.14
C LEU A 15 12.00 8.14 3.87
N VAL A 16 13.32 8.06 4.02
CA VAL A 16 14.25 7.94 2.88
C VAL A 16 14.01 6.63 2.12
N ALA A 17 13.76 5.53 2.83
CA ALA A 17 13.43 4.25 2.20
C ALA A 17 12.12 4.30 1.39
N PHE A 18 11.08 4.99 1.87
CA PHE A 18 9.85 5.19 1.10
C PHE A 18 10.08 6.07 -0.14
N ALA A 19 10.87 7.13 0.00
CA ALA A 19 11.15 8.06 -1.08
C ALA A 19 11.94 7.40 -2.23
N HIS A 20 12.85 6.48 -1.90
CA HIS A 20 13.62 5.68 -2.87
C HIS A 20 12.91 4.40 -3.33
N CYS A 21 11.65 4.23 -2.96
CA CYS A 21 10.89 3.07 -3.39
C CYS A 21 10.64 3.12 -4.90
N GLU A 22 10.94 2.02 -5.59
CA GLU A 22 10.68 1.84 -7.03
C GLU A 22 9.19 1.96 -7.39
N ASN A 23 8.29 1.73 -6.42
CA ASN A 23 6.84 1.86 -6.62
C ASN A 23 6.34 3.31 -6.51
N THR A 24 7.24 4.30 -6.50
CA THR A 24 6.87 5.72 -6.63
C THR A 24 6.63 6.07 -8.09
N PRO A 25 5.85 7.13 -8.40
CA PRO A 25 5.75 7.67 -9.76
C PRO A 25 7.10 7.99 -10.43
N LEU A 26 8.12 8.25 -9.62
CA LEU A 26 9.48 8.56 -10.06
C LEU A 26 10.45 7.37 -10.02
N ASN A 27 9.94 6.16 -9.82
CA ASN A 27 10.72 4.92 -9.80
C ASN A 27 11.98 4.99 -8.91
N GLY A 28 11.82 5.54 -7.70
CA GLY A 28 12.88 5.63 -6.70
C GLY A 28 13.88 6.77 -6.90
N ALA A 29 13.53 7.78 -7.72
CA ALA A 29 14.32 8.99 -7.94
C ALA A 29 13.76 10.23 -7.19
N PRO A 30 13.76 10.27 -5.84
CA PRO A 30 13.11 11.31 -5.05
C PRO A 30 13.71 12.71 -5.24
N MET A 31 14.94 12.82 -5.76
CA MET A 31 15.54 14.11 -6.11
C MET A 31 14.74 14.84 -7.18
N GLN A 32 14.02 14.11 -8.04
CA GLN A 32 13.21 14.69 -9.12
C GLN A 32 11.81 15.14 -8.63
N ALA A 33 11.39 14.74 -7.43
CA ALA A 33 10.07 15.03 -6.90
C ALA A 33 9.83 16.54 -6.75
N GLN A 34 8.72 17.01 -7.31
CA GLN A 34 8.30 18.42 -7.25
C GLN A 34 7.15 18.61 -6.26
N GLN A 35 6.37 17.56 -6.01
CA GLN A 35 5.18 17.58 -5.15
C GLN A 35 5.06 16.27 -4.34
N PRO A 36 4.29 16.26 -3.24
CA PRO A 36 4.18 15.09 -2.37
C PRO A 36 3.70 13.82 -3.08
N SER A 37 2.78 13.96 -4.05
CA SER A 37 2.23 12.83 -4.80
C SER A 37 3.29 12.06 -5.60
N ASP A 38 4.40 12.70 -5.97
CA ASP A 38 5.48 12.06 -6.73
C ASP A 38 6.26 11.01 -5.89
N LEU A 39 6.06 11.03 -4.58
CA LEU A 39 6.68 10.12 -3.62
C LEU A 39 5.70 9.11 -3.01
N SER A 40 4.41 9.25 -3.32
CA SER A 40 3.40 8.30 -2.87
C SER A 40 3.76 6.91 -3.39
N THR A 41 3.69 5.91 -2.52
CA THR A 41 4.23 4.59 -2.85
C THR A 41 3.47 3.47 -2.20
N TRP A 42 3.33 2.37 -2.93
CA TRP A 42 2.83 1.10 -2.41
C TRP A 42 3.95 0.32 -1.75
N VAL A 43 3.73 -0.08 -0.50
CA VAL A 43 4.79 -0.68 0.30
C VAL A 43 4.37 -1.94 1.07
N TRP A 44 5.19 -2.97 0.92
CA TRP A 44 5.26 -4.12 1.83
C TRP A 44 6.33 -3.81 2.88
N LEU A 45 5.92 -3.42 4.09
CA LEU A 45 6.84 -2.99 5.15
C LEU A 45 7.82 -4.08 5.58
N ASP A 46 7.41 -5.34 5.52
CA ASP A 46 8.22 -6.51 5.78
C ASP A 46 9.41 -6.60 4.82
N ASP A 47 9.18 -6.38 3.53
CA ASP A 47 10.22 -6.47 2.49
C ASP A 47 11.18 -5.26 2.46
N ARG A 48 10.81 -4.15 3.11
CA ARG A 48 11.66 -2.94 3.09
C ARG A 48 12.82 -3.04 4.04
N LYS A 49 14.05 -3.10 3.51
CA LYS A 49 15.26 -3.07 4.31
C LYS A 49 15.49 -1.68 4.90
N VAL A 50 15.44 -1.59 6.23
CA VAL A 50 15.66 -0.36 7.00
C VAL A 50 16.59 -0.72 8.17
N GLY A 51 17.90 -0.70 7.93
CA GLY A 51 18.88 -1.32 8.83
C GLY A 51 18.50 -2.76 9.18
N ASP A 52 18.66 -3.11 10.46
CA ASP A 52 18.28 -4.40 11.03
C ASP A 52 16.90 -4.37 11.73
N MET A 53 16.05 -3.38 11.39
CA MET A 53 14.74 -3.25 12.02
C MET A 53 13.82 -4.41 11.64
N THR A 54 13.14 -4.98 12.63
CA THR A 54 12.04 -5.93 12.45
C THR A 54 10.81 -5.24 11.86
N THR A 55 9.92 -6.01 11.22
CA THR A 55 8.65 -5.49 10.69
C THR A 55 7.80 -4.80 11.78
N ALA A 56 7.82 -5.31 13.02
CA ALA A 56 7.11 -4.69 14.14
C ALA A 56 7.66 -3.29 14.49
N GLN A 57 8.98 -3.14 14.50
CA GLN A 57 9.63 -1.85 14.71
C GLN A 57 9.29 -0.87 13.58
N LYS A 58 9.33 -1.31 12.32
CA LYS A 58 8.96 -0.48 11.16
C LYS A 58 7.50 0.01 11.26
N LYS A 59 6.57 -0.85 11.67
CA LYS A 59 5.16 -0.47 11.91
C LYS A 59 5.03 0.59 13.01
N GLY A 60 5.78 0.45 14.11
CA GLY A 60 5.81 1.45 15.18
C GLY A 60 6.34 2.81 14.71
N VAL A 61 7.40 2.80 13.91
CA VAL A 61 7.95 4.03 13.30
C VAL A 61 6.98 4.65 12.31
N LEU A 62 6.32 3.85 11.46
CA LEU A 62 5.29 4.35 10.55
C LEU A 62 4.14 5.02 11.31
N ALA A 63 3.64 4.38 12.38
CA ALA A 63 2.61 4.98 13.23
C ALA A 63 3.04 6.32 13.83
N SER A 64 4.32 6.46 14.21
CA SER A 64 4.89 7.73 14.66
C SER A 64 4.90 8.79 13.55
N LEU A 65 5.31 8.43 12.33
CA LEU A 65 5.32 9.33 11.17
C LEU A 65 3.90 9.81 10.81
N VAL A 66 2.91 8.92 10.89
CA VAL A 66 1.49 9.28 10.70
C VAL A 66 1.01 10.22 11.80
N LYS A 67 1.31 9.92 13.07
CA LYS A 67 0.94 10.79 14.21
C LYS A 67 1.59 12.17 14.11
N LYS A 68 2.81 12.25 13.58
CA LYS A 68 3.50 13.53 13.34
C LYS A 68 2.96 14.27 12.11
N GLY A 69 2.19 13.59 11.26
CA GLY A 69 1.54 14.14 10.08
C GLY A 69 2.48 14.26 8.89
N PHE A 70 3.51 13.42 8.78
CA PHE A 70 4.44 13.43 7.63
C PHE A 70 3.98 12.54 6.49
N VAL A 71 3.29 11.45 6.81
CA VAL A 71 2.74 10.52 5.83
C VAL A 71 1.34 10.12 6.25
N THR A 72 0.55 9.65 5.29
CA THR A 72 -0.73 8.98 5.50
C THR A 72 -0.59 7.52 5.10
N VAL A 73 -1.42 6.68 5.71
CA VAL A 73 -1.50 5.26 5.38
C VAL A 73 -2.91 4.98 4.92
N THR A 74 -3.05 4.54 3.68
CA THR A 74 -4.28 3.95 3.17
C THR A 74 -4.06 2.44 3.11
N PRO A 75 -4.70 1.67 4.01
CA PRO A 75 -4.53 0.22 4.05
C PRO A 75 -5.02 -0.42 2.76
N ASP A 76 -4.29 -1.42 2.30
CA ASP A 76 -4.74 -2.27 1.19
C ASP A 76 -4.30 -3.73 1.36
N SER A 77 -5.04 -4.63 0.72
CA SER A 77 -4.80 -6.07 0.69
C SER A 77 -3.43 -6.48 0.12
N GLU A 78 -2.79 -5.61 -0.66
CA GLU A 78 -1.54 -5.91 -1.37
C GLU A 78 -0.38 -5.02 -0.91
N GLY A 79 -0.47 -4.42 0.27
CA GLY A 79 0.56 -3.51 0.80
C GLY A 79 -0.05 -2.15 1.10
N ASP A 80 0.49 -1.44 2.08
CA ASP A 80 -0.10 -0.16 2.46
C ASP A 80 0.31 0.92 1.45
N LEU A 81 -0.66 1.72 0.98
CA LEU A 81 -0.36 2.94 0.22
C LEU A 81 0.10 4.02 1.19
N ILE A 82 1.35 4.42 1.06
CA ILE A 82 1.94 5.52 1.81
C ILE A 82 1.77 6.80 0.98
N GLY A 83 0.95 7.72 1.49
CA GLY A 83 0.82 9.07 0.94
C GLY A 83 1.72 10.05 1.67
N TRP A 84 2.23 11.07 0.98
CA TRP A 84 3.04 12.12 1.59
C TRP A 84 2.20 13.37 1.84
N THR A 85 2.38 13.99 3.01
CA THR A 85 1.83 15.32 3.29
C THR A 85 2.82 16.40 2.85
N ASP A 86 2.35 17.64 2.72
CA ASP A 86 3.22 18.79 2.41
C ASP A 86 4.35 18.95 3.45
N SER A 87 4.04 18.69 4.72
CA SER A 87 5.03 18.73 5.81
C SER A 87 6.06 17.61 5.71
N GLY A 88 5.64 16.39 5.33
CA GLY A 88 6.55 15.28 5.11
C GLY A 88 7.45 15.51 3.89
N PHE A 89 6.89 16.05 2.81
CA PHE A 89 7.63 16.38 1.59
C PHE A 89 8.68 17.47 1.85
N ALA A 90 8.32 18.55 2.52
CA ALA A 90 9.25 19.62 2.89
C ALA A 90 10.38 19.13 3.81
N LEU A 91 10.04 18.26 4.77
CA LEU A 91 11.04 17.60 5.61
C LEU A 91 11.98 16.72 4.80
N LEU A 92 11.44 15.87 3.91
CA LEU A 92 12.26 15.01 3.06
C LEU A 92 13.25 15.84 2.24
N LYS A 93 12.79 16.92 1.58
CA LYS A 93 13.67 17.81 0.82
C LYS A 93 14.85 18.37 1.64
N THR A 94 14.68 18.52 2.95
CA THR A 94 15.73 19.00 3.85
C THR A 94 16.73 17.91 4.23
N ILE A 95 16.27 16.67 4.39
CA ILE A 95 17.10 15.54 4.84
C ILE A 95 17.65 14.70 3.68
N LEU A 96 17.09 14.83 2.48
CA LEU A 96 17.49 14.08 1.29
C LEU A 96 18.92 14.48 0.89
N GLY A 97 19.78 13.48 0.69
CA GLY A 97 21.21 13.69 0.41
C GLY A 97 22.08 13.92 1.65
N GLN A 98 21.49 14.02 2.85
CA GLN A 98 22.26 13.94 4.09
C GLN A 98 22.63 12.48 4.38
N PRO A 99 23.79 12.22 5.02
CA PRO A 99 24.13 10.87 5.46
C PRO A 99 23.07 10.37 6.44
N LEU A 100 22.65 9.11 6.25
CA LEU A 100 21.70 8.48 7.14
C LEU A 100 22.29 8.38 8.57
N PRO A 101 21.56 8.82 9.62
CA PRO A 101 22.07 8.79 10.99
C PRO A 101 22.25 7.34 11.47
N ALA A 102 23.17 7.08 12.37
CA ALA A 102 23.39 5.73 12.89
C ALA A 102 22.12 5.17 13.55
N LEU A 103 21.70 3.98 13.14
CA LEU A 103 20.61 3.25 13.79
C LEU A 103 21.16 2.51 15.00
N THR A 104 20.91 3.03 16.19
CA THR A 104 21.02 2.25 17.41
C THR A 104 19.77 1.39 17.55
N VAL A 105 19.79 0.20 16.93
CA VAL A 105 18.78 -0.82 17.22
C VAL A 105 19.04 -1.30 18.64
N GLN A 106 18.30 -0.78 19.61
CA GLN A 106 18.33 -1.35 20.96
C GLN A 106 17.79 -2.78 20.86
N LYS A 107 18.72 -3.75 20.85
CA LYS A 107 18.42 -5.17 20.98
C LYS A 107 18.01 -5.41 22.43
N GLY A 108 16.75 -5.12 22.72
CA GLY A 108 16.14 -5.33 24.04
C GLY A 108 15.57 -4.06 24.65
N ALA A 109 14.27 -3.83 24.43
CA ALA A 109 13.37 -3.14 25.35
C ALA A 109 11.94 -3.31 24.81
N GLN A 110 11.38 -4.52 24.98
CA GLN A 110 9.96 -4.57 25.28
C GLN A 110 9.83 -4.05 26.71
N GLU A 111 9.50 -2.78 26.87
CA GLU A 111 8.83 -2.35 28.09
C GLU A 111 7.32 -2.27 27.82
N PRO A 112 6.51 -2.93 28.67
CA PRO A 112 5.06 -2.91 28.54
C PRO A 112 4.55 -1.57 29.07
N VAL A 113 3.93 -0.75 28.23
CA VAL A 113 3.23 0.45 28.71
C VAL A 113 1.95 0.02 29.44
N LYS A 114 2.05 -0.08 30.76
CA LYS A 114 0.96 -0.35 31.70
C LYS A 114 0.17 0.94 32.01
N GLY A 115 -1.08 1.01 31.50
CA GLY A 115 -2.28 1.67 32.09
C GLY A 115 -2.34 3.22 32.15
N LYS A 116 -3.49 3.92 32.04
CA LYS A 116 -4.93 3.58 32.16
C LYS A 116 -5.77 4.85 31.81
N PRO A 117 -7.13 4.88 31.86
CA PRO A 117 -8.15 4.32 30.93
C PRO A 117 -9.05 5.40 30.25
N ALA A 118 -10.06 4.91 29.50
CA ALA A 118 -11.25 5.57 28.91
C ALA A 118 -11.09 5.96 27.42
N LYS A 119 -12.00 5.62 26.50
CA LYS A 119 -13.40 5.19 26.60
C LYS A 119 -13.71 4.26 25.43
N ALA A 120 -14.40 3.16 25.70
CA ALA A 120 -14.89 2.25 24.69
C ALA A 120 -15.85 2.96 23.73
N ALA A 121 -15.54 2.90 22.43
CA ALA A 121 -16.51 2.78 21.37
C ALA A 121 -16.06 1.56 20.56
N GLY A 122 -16.84 0.48 20.66
CA GLY A 122 -16.46 -0.83 20.16
C GLY A 122 -16.25 -0.85 18.65
N ALA A 123 -15.08 -1.32 18.23
CA ALA A 123 -14.92 -2.04 16.98
C ALA A 123 -14.11 -3.30 17.31
N ALA A 124 -14.76 -4.45 17.18
CA ALA A 124 -14.17 -5.76 17.43
C ALA A 124 -12.84 -5.92 16.66
N PRO A 125 -11.85 -6.67 17.21
CA PRO A 125 -10.59 -6.92 16.53
C PRO A 125 -10.89 -7.69 15.24
N LYS A 126 -10.58 -7.11 14.07
CA LYS A 126 -10.65 -7.85 12.81
C LYS A 126 -9.52 -8.89 12.82
N THR A 127 -9.95 -10.11 13.12
CA THR A 127 -9.26 -11.37 12.98
C THR A 127 -8.33 -11.37 11.77
N SER A 128 -7.12 -11.93 11.95
CA SER A 128 -6.27 -12.33 10.82
C SER A 128 -7.11 -13.16 9.86
N ARG A 129 -7.47 -12.61 8.70
CA ARG A 129 -8.26 -13.35 7.71
C ARG A 129 -7.32 -14.32 7.00
N LYS A 130 -7.71 -15.60 7.01
CA LYS A 130 -6.98 -16.68 6.34
C LYS A 130 -6.78 -16.33 4.85
N PRO A 131 -5.61 -16.65 4.26
CA PRO A 131 -5.47 -16.69 2.80
C PRO A 131 -6.57 -17.58 2.22
N GLY A 132 -7.36 -17.06 1.28
CA GLY A 132 -8.47 -17.80 0.65
C GLY A 132 -9.86 -17.56 1.26
N ALA A 133 -10.02 -16.61 2.18
CA ALA A 133 -11.35 -16.19 2.59
C ALA A 133 -12.07 -15.46 1.44
N ASP A 134 -13.33 -15.81 1.21
CA ASP A 134 -14.17 -15.16 0.22
C ASP A 134 -14.39 -13.69 0.60
N VAL A 135 -14.02 -12.77 -0.29
CA VAL A 135 -14.02 -11.32 -0.04
C VAL A 135 -14.32 -10.58 -1.33
N ILE A 136 -15.24 -9.62 -1.27
CA ILE A 136 -15.41 -8.60 -2.30
C ILE A 136 -14.20 -7.65 -2.25
N LEU A 137 -13.42 -7.60 -3.34
CA LEU A 137 -12.27 -6.69 -3.47
C LEU A 137 -12.76 -5.26 -3.70
N PHE A 138 -13.69 -5.09 -4.63
CA PHE A 138 -14.35 -3.82 -4.90
C PHE A 138 -15.69 -4.04 -5.59
N LEU A 139 -16.66 -3.18 -5.26
CA LEU A 139 -17.99 -3.20 -5.82
C LEU A 139 -18.00 -2.62 -7.24
N PRO A 140 -18.92 -3.07 -8.11
CA PRO A 140 -19.12 -2.46 -9.41
C PRO A 140 -19.64 -1.03 -9.28
N ALA A 141 -19.30 -0.19 -10.26
CA ALA A 141 -19.87 1.13 -10.41
C ALA A 141 -21.21 1.07 -11.16
N ASP A 142 -21.98 2.17 -11.15
CA ASP A 142 -23.27 2.25 -11.85
C ASP A 142 -23.16 2.08 -13.37
N ALA A 143 -21.98 2.29 -13.96
CA ALA A 143 -21.73 2.11 -15.39
C ALA A 143 -20.44 1.34 -15.62
N GLN A 144 -20.53 0.24 -16.37
CA GLN A 144 -19.41 -0.59 -16.80
C GLN A 144 -19.00 -0.21 -18.22
N LYS A 145 -17.69 -0.07 -18.44
CA LYS A 145 -17.10 0.21 -19.75
C LYS A 145 -16.45 -1.06 -20.28
N GLU A 146 -16.88 -1.50 -21.45
CA GLU A 146 -16.28 -2.64 -22.11
C GLU A 146 -14.89 -2.26 -22.67
N PRO A 147 -13.83 -3.02 -22.35
CA PRO A 147 -12.53 -2.78 -22.94
C PRO A 147 -12.55 -3.06 -24.45
N ARG A 148 -11.71 -2.36 -25.21
CA ARG A 148 -11.55 -2.65 -26.65
C ARG A 148 -11.02 -4.08 -26.86
N PRO A 149 -11.59 -4.86 -27.79
CA PRO A 149 -11.11 -6.21 -28.09
C PRO A 149 -9.61 -6.26 -28.42
N GLY A 150 -8.94 -7.35 -28.07
CA GLY A 150 -7.51 -7.56 -28.33
C GLY A 150 -6.56 -6.78 -27.41
N THR A 151 -7.07 -6.00 -26.45
CA THR A 151 -6.24 -5.35 -25.43
C THR A 151 -6.00 -6.28 -24.24
N LYS A 152 -4.90 -6.08 -23.50
CA LYS A 152 -4.63 -6.81 -22.25
C LYS A 152 -5.74 -6.59 -21.21
N ARG A 153 -6.40 -5.42 -21.23
CA ARG A 153 -7.58 -5.13 -20.39
C ARG A 153 -8.76 -6.03 -20.74
N ALA A 154 -9.05 -6.22 -22.03
CA ALA A 154 -10.07 -7.17 -22.47
C ALA A 154 -9.74 -8.59 -22.01
N ALA A 155 -8.48 -9.01 -22.15
CA ALA A 155 -8.04 -10.33 -21.69
C ALA A 155 -8.27 -10.56 -20.19
N ILE A 156 -8.02 -9.55 -19.33
CA ILE A 156 -8.27 -9.65 -17.89
C ILE A 156 -9.77 -9.80 -17.60
N ILE A 157 -10.61 -8.98 -18.23
CA ILE A 157 -12.07 -9.06 -18.08
C ILE A 157 -12.59 -10.42 -18.55
N ASP A 158 -12.11 -10.93 -19.68
CA ASP A 158 -12.46 -12.25 -20.20
C ASP A 158 -12.05 -13.37 -19.24
N MET A 159 -10.88 -13.26 -18.60
CA MET A 159 -10.43 -14.21 -17.59
C MET A 159 -11.30 -14.17 -16.32
N LEU A 160 -11.69 -12.98 -15.86
CA LEU A 160 -12.56 -12.79 -14.69
C LEU A 160 -14.03 -13.21 -14.96
N ARG A 161 -14.48 -13.16 -16.22
CA ARG A 161 -15.81 -13.63 -16.65
C ARG A 161 -15.94 -15.16 -16.68
N LYS A 162 -14.83 -15.89 -16.74
CA LYS A 162 -14.87 -17.36 -16.79
C LYS A 162 -15.55 -17.90 -15.52
N PRO A 163 -16.39 -18.94 -15.61
CA PRO A 163 -17.02 -19.55 -14.44
C PRO A 163 -16.01 -20.06 -13.40
N ALA A 164 -14.84 -20.51 -13.87
CA ALA A 164 -13.75 -20.93 -13.01
C ALA A 164 -13.03 -19.77 -12.31
N GLY A 165 -13.22 -18.52 -12.74
CA GLY A 165 -12.45 -17.36 -12.29
C GLY A 165 -10.97 -17.45 -12.67
N THR A 166 -10.16 -16.54 -12.15
CA THR A 166 -8.72 -16.47 -12.40
C THR A 166 -7.93 -16.12 -11.15
N THR A 167 -6.63 -16.40 -11.12
CA THR A 167 -5.74 -15.84 -10.10
C THR A 167 -4.90 -14.69 -10.65
N VAL A 168 -4.24 -13.94 -9.77
CA VAL A 168 -3.30 -12.87 -10.16
C VAL A 168 -2.10 -13.45 -10.93
N GLU A 169 -1.65 -14.64 -10.54
CA GLU A 169 -0.55 -15.36 -11.19
C GLU A 169 -0.93 -15.80 -12.61
N GLU A 170 -2.17 -16.27 -12.80
CA GLU A 170 -2.70 -16.62 -14.12
C GLU A 170 -2.84 -15.37 -15.02
N ILE A 171 -3.30 -14.24 -14.47
CA ILE A 171 -3.35 -12.96 -15.18
C ILE A 171 -1.95 -12.53 -15.59
N ALA A 172 -0.99 -12.61 -14.66
CA ALA A 172 0.42 -12.27 -14.92
C ALA A 172 1.00 -13.14 -16.06
N ALA A 173 0.77 -14.45 -16.01
CA ALA A 173 1.20 -15.38 -17.05
C ALA A 173 0.55 -15.08 -18.41
N ALA A 174 -0.75 -14.84 -18.46
CA ALA A 174 -1.48 -14.57 -19.71
C ALA A 174 -1.11 -13.23 -20.35
N THR A 175 -0.72 -12.23 -19.55
CA THR A 175 -0.39 -10.88 -20.02
C THR A 175 1.11 -10.63 -20.20
N GLY A 176 1.96 -11.54 -19.70
CA GLY A 176 3.41 -11.36 -19.62
C GLY A 176 3.83 -10.29 -18.60
N TRP A 177 2.97 -9.97 -17.64
CA TRP A 177 3.24 -8.97 -16.61
C TRP A 177 3.85 -9.61 -15.36
N SER A 178 4.52 -8.79 -14.54
CA SER A 178 4.85 -9.21 -13.18
C SER A 178 3.56 -9.33 -12.35
N ARG A 179 3.61 -10.14 -11.29
CA ARG A 179 2.48 -10.30 -10.36
C ARG A 179 1.95 -8.95 -9.85
N ALA A 180 2.85 -8.03 -9.50
CA ALA A 180 2.49 -6.70 -9.00
C ALA A 180 1.76 -5.84 -10.04
N VAL A 181 2.17 -5.92 -11.31
CA VAL A 181 1.49 -5.22 -12.41
C VAL A 181 0.13 -5.84 -12.69
N ALA A 182 0.04 -7.18 -12.69
CA ALA A 182 -1.22 -7.90 -12.85
C ALA A 182 -2.23 -7.58 -11.75
N SER A 183 -1.77 -7.43 -10.51
CA SER A 183 -2.67 -7.10 -9.40
C SER A 183 -3.07 -5.63 -9.40
N SER A 184 -2.15 -4.72 -9.70
CA SER A 184 -2.45 -3.29 -9.91
C SER A 184 -3.48 -3.07 -11.03
N ALA A 185 -3.43 -3.86 -12.10
CA ALA A 185 -4.37 -3.78 -13.21
C ALA A 185 -5.83 -4.09 -12.79
N LEU A 186 -6.06 -4.87 -11.73
CA LEU A 186 -7.41 -5.08 -11.18
C LEU A 186 -8.01 -3.76 -10.64
N TYR A 187 -7.20 -2.91 -10.02
CA TYR A 187 -7.67 -1.65 -9.46
C TYR A 187 -7.70 -0.51 -10.47
N VAL A 188 -6.72 -0.47 -11.36
CA VAL A 188 -6.62 0.63 -12.34
C VAL A 188 -7.52 0.37 -13.55
N ASP A 189 -7.45 -0.83 -14.11
CA ASP A 189 -8.14 -1.14 -15.37
C ASP A 189 -9.52 -1.75 -15.14
N VAL A 190 -9.66 -2.72 -14.24
CA VAL A 190 -10.94 -3.42 -14.01
C VAL A 190 -11.90 -2.53 -13.21
N LYS A 191 -11.50 -2.09 -12.01
CA LYS A 191 -12.28 -1.14 -11.21
C LYS A 191 -12.44 0.22 -11.91
N GLY A 192 -11.40 0.72 -12.57
CA GLY A 192 -11.49 1.98 -13.34
C GLY A 192 -12.46 1.91 -14.51
N SER A 193 -12.75 0.70 -15.02
CA SER A 193 -13.80 0.45 -16.02
C SER A 193 -15.16 0.15 -15.41
N GLY A 194 -15.32 0.29 -14.08
CA GLY A 194 -16.59 0.14 -13.37
C GLY A 194 -16.95 -1.30 -12.98
N TRP A 195 -16.08 -2.27 -13.21
CA TRP A 195 -16.33 -3.66 -12.86
C TRP A 195 -16.08 -3.92 -11.38
N GLY A 196 -16.90 -4.75 -10.77
CA GLY A 196 -16.69 -5.27 -9.42
C GLY A 196 -15.96 -6.60 -9.48
N VAL A 197 -15.12 -6.87 -8.48
CA VAL A 197 -14.41 -8.16 -8.36
C VAL A 197 -14.61 -8.72 -6.98
N GLU A 198 -14.93 -10.00 -6.93
CA GLU A 198 -14.90 -10.81 -5.71
C GLU A 198 -13.82 -11.87 -5.81
N ARG A 199 -13.28 -12.25 -4.65
CA ARG A 199 -12.51 -13.46 -4.48
C ARG A 199 -13.40 -14.50 -3.87
N ARG A 200 -13.53 -15.64 -4.53
CA ARG A 200 -14.24 -16.83 -4.05
C ARG A 200 -13.34 -18.05 -4.22
N GLU A 201 -13.18 -18.84 -3.17
CA GLU A 201 -12.37 -20.08 -3.19
C GLU A 201 -10.92 -19.82 -3.68
N GLY A 202 -10.38 -18.64 -3.36
CA GLY A 202 -9.04 -18.21 -3.77
C GLY A 202 -8.92 -17.72 -5.22
N ARG A 203 -10.01 -17.66 -5.98
CA ARG A 203 -10.06 -17.21 -7.38
C ARG A 203 -10.89 -15.95 -7.52
N LEU A 204 -10.54 -15.13 -8.50
CA LEU A 204 -11.15 -13.83 -8.78
C LEU A 204 -12.25 -13.98 -9.83
N HIS A 205 -13.40 -13.40 -9.54
CA HIS A 205 -14.58 -13.40 -10.40
C HIS A 205 -15.12 -11.98 -10.52
N LEU A 206 -15.77 -11.67 -11.65
CA LEU A 206 -16.57 -10.45 -11.73
C LEU A 206 -17.82 -10.58 -10.85
N LEU A 207 -18.12 -9.52 -10.12
CA LEU A 207 -19.41 -9.40 -9.46
C LEU A 207 -20.52 -9.21 -10.50
N PRO A 208 -21.73 -9.77 -10.27
CA PRO A 208 -22.86 -9.57 -11.14
C PRO A 208 -23.23 -8.09 -11.27
N GLU A 209 -23.74 -7.70 -12.43
CA GLU A 209 -24.26 -6.36 -12.66
C GLU A 209 -25.45 -6.09 -11.71
N GLY A 210 -25.42 -4.96 -11.00
CA GLY A 210 -26.47 -4.56 -10.04
C GLY A 210 -26.23 -4.93 -8.57
N VAL A 211 -25.12 -5.58 -8.23
CA VAL A 211 -24.73 -5.81 -6.82
C VAL A 211 -24.07 -4.54 -6.25
N LYS A 212 -24.74 -3.89 -5.29
CA LYS A 212 -24.25 -2.69 -4.57
C LYS A 212 -23.91 -2.99 -3.12
#